data_AF-A0A4U6XAL8-F1
#
_entry.id   AF-A0A4U6XAL8-F1
#
_cell.length_a   1.000
_cell.length_b   1.000
_cell.length_c   1.000
_cell.angle_alpha   90.00
_cell.angle_beta   90.00
_cell.angle_gamma   90.00
#
_symmetry.space_group_name_H-M   'P 1'
#
loop_
_entity.id
_entity.type
_entity.pdbx_description
1 polymer ?
#
loop_
_entity_poly.entity_id
_entity_poly.type
_entity_poly.pdbx_seq_one_letter_code
_entity_poly.pdbx_strand_id
1 'polypeptide(L)'
;MPAPAQMPQYLYKIVPEAPPSPLPAEYPLSDLDRNDGFIHLSTAEQLPYAALEAQIRWDDLPAGAGCFPHLYGRNFGAADVEDARGFVRSDEGRAWSEVLGGDAWLS
;
A
#
# COMPACT_ATOMS: atom_id res chain seq x y z
N MET A 1 -14.32 7.72 3.19
CA MET A 1 -13.51 8.52 4.13
C MET A 1 -12.91 9.67 3.36
N PRO A 2 -12.80 10.89 3.91
CA PRO A 2 -12.01 11.97 3.31
C PRO A 2 -10.51 11.66 3.43
N ALA A 3 -9.67 12.45 2.73
CA ALA A 3 -8.23 12.44 2.96
C ALA A 3 -7.88 12.77 4.43
N PRO A 4 -6.81 12.17 4.99
CA PRO A 4 -6.46 12.29 6.40
C PRO A 4 -5.97 13.69 6.80
N ALA A 5 -6.42 14.16 7.97
CA ALA A 5 -6.20 15.55 8.43
C ALA A 5 -4.83 15.80 9.09
N GLN A 6 -4.19 14.76 9.60
CA GLN A 6 -2.74 14.73 9.83
C GLN A 6 -2.16 13.91 8.70
N MET A 7 -1.04 14.34 8.11
CA MET A 7 -0.42 13.51 7.09
C MET A 7 -0.09 12.16 7.69
N PRO A 8 -0.55 11.08 7.04
CA PRO A 8 -0.21 9.76 7.44
C PRO A 8 1.19 9.51 6.94
N GLN A 9 1.55 8.25 6.97
CA GLN A 9 2.88 7.87 6.68
C GLN A 9 2.90 6.51 5.96
N TYR A 10 3.16 5.35 6.60
CA TYR A 10 3.47 4.09 5.88
C TYR A 10 2.46 3.82 4.77
N LEU A 11 2.98 3.81 3.55
CA LEU A 11 2.23 3.36 2.40
C LEU A 11 2.59 1.89 2.13
N TYR A 12 1.59 1.02 2.22
CA TYR A 12 1.71 -0.41 1.98
C TYR A 12 1.30 -0.73 0.55
N LYS A 13 2.10 -1.55 -0.14
CA LYS A 13 1.67 -2.22 -1.37
C LYS A 13 1.31 -3.66 -1.05
N ILE A 14 0.03 -4.01 -1.17
CA ILE A 14 -0.41 -5.41 -1.10
C ILE A 14 -0.03 -6.11 -2.41
N VAL A 15 0.63 -7.26 -2.29
CA VAL A 15 1.09 -8.11 -3.40
C VAL A 15 0.64 -9.55 -3.18
N PRO A 16 0.37 -10.34 -4.26
CA PRO A 16 -0.15 -11.70 -4.12
C PRO A 16 0.91 -12.75 -3.74
N GLU A 17 2.18 -12.42 -3.94
CA GLU A 17 3.33 -13.30 -3.68
C GLU A 17 4.38 -12.56 -2.85
N ALA A 18 5.26 -13.30 -2.16
CA ALA A 18 6.34 -12.71 -1.39
C ALA A 18 7.31 -11.93 -2.31
N PRO A 19 7.77 -10.73 -1.91
CA PRO A 19 8.68 -9.96 -2.74
C PRO A 19 10.03 -10.66 -2.90
N PRO A 20 10.72 -10.50 -4.04
CA PRO A 20 12.03 -11.11 -4.26
C PRO A 20 13.07 -10.56 -3.29
N SER A 21 14.05 -11.39 -2.93
CA SER A 21 15.16 -11.04 -2.04
C SER A 21 16.50 -11.18 -2.76
N PRO A 22 17.36 -10.14 -2.78
CA PRO A 22 17.11 -8.78 -2.26
C PRO A 22 15.99 -8.06 -3.02
N LEU A 23 15.40 -7.04 -2.38
CA LEU A 23 14.41 -6.17 -3.03
C LEU A 23 15.02 -5.49 -4.27
N PRO A 24 14.24 -5.29 -5.35
CA PRO A 24 14.72 -4.69 -6.57
C PRO A 24 14.79 -3.16 -6.46
N ALA A 25 15.65 -2.52 -7.26
CA ALA A 25 15.76 -1.06 -7.32
C ALA A 25 14.44 -0.37 -7.75
N GLU A 26 13.61 -1.09 -8.50
CA GLU A 26 12.23 -0.74 -8.85
C GLU A 26 11.36 -2.00 -8.73
N TYR A 27 10.20 -1.90 -8.08
CA TYR A 27 9.31 -3.04 -7.91
C TYR A 27 8.50 -3.32 -9.19
N PRO A 28 8.26 -4.59 -9.59
CA PRO A 28 7.41 -4.89 -10.73
C PRO A 28 5.99 -4.34 -10.53
N LEU A 29 5.57 -3.42 -11.41
CA LEU A 29 4.21 -2.89 -11.43
C LEU A 29 3.20 -4.03 -11.64
N SER A 30 2.10 -4.02 -10.89
CA SER A 30 0.96 -4.89 -11.21
C SER A 30 0.28 -4.44 -12.51
N ASP A 31 -0.50 -5.31 -13.13
CA ASP A 31 -1.18 -4.96 -14.38
C ASP A 31 -2.29 -3.91 -14.18
N LEU A 32 -2.84 -3.80 -12.97
CA LEU A 32 -3.73 -2.70 -12.58
C LEU A 32 -2.97 -1.35 -12.57
N ASP A 33 -1.84 -1.29 -11.85
CA ASP A 33 -1.03 -0.06 -11.79
C ASP A 33 -0.50 0.37 -13.18
N ARG A 34 -0.21 -0.63 -14.03
CA ARG A 34 0.23 -0.43 -15.42
C ARG A 34 -0.89 0.07 -16.34
N ASN A 35 -2.13 -0.38 -16.12
CA ASN A 35 -3.30 0.05 -16.88
C ASN A 35 -3.72 1.47 -16.52
N ASP A 36 -3.71 1.79 -15.21
CA ASP A 36 -4.24 3.05 -14.69
C ASP A 36 -3.21 4.17 -14.67
N GLY A 37 -1.90 3.83 -14.75
CA GLY A 37 -0.80 4.78 -14.89
C GLY A 37 -0.26 5.34 -13.56
N PHE A 38 -0.64 4.74 -12.44
CA PHE A 38 -0.23 5.11 -11.09
C PHE A 38 -0.24 3.89 -10.17
N ILE A 39 0.54 3.92 -9.08
CA ILE A 39 0.65 2.79 -8.16
C ILE A 39 -0.36 2.96 -7.02
N HIS A 40 -1.31 2.03 -6.93
CA HIS A 40 -2.24 1.93 -5.81
C HIS A 40 -1.50 1.57 -4.53
N LEU A 41 -1.70 2.37 -3.48
CA LEU A 41 -1.14 2.13 -2.15
C LEU A 41 -2.26 2.07 -1.11
N SER A 42 -1.94 1.52 0.05
CA SER A 42 -2.79 1.43 1.24
C SER A 42 -2.00 1.90 2.46
N THR A 43 -2.56 1.80 3.67
CA THR A 43 -2.00 2.37 4.93
C THR A 43 -2.27 1.43 6.13
N ALA A 44 -1.51 1.55 7.24
CA ALA A 44 -1.51 0.71 8.47
C ALA A 44 -2.83 0.78 9.30
N GLU A 45 -2.78 1.33 10.53
CA GLU A 45 -3.74 2.39 10.83
C GLU A 45 -3.42 3.51 9.83
N GLN A 46 -2.24 4.20 9.93
CA GLN A 46 -1.52 4.80 8.78
C GLN A 46 0.05 5.14 8.85
N LEU A 47 0.97 4.67 9.73
CA LEU A 47 2.37 5.25 9.91
C LEU A 47 3.55 4.21 9.84
N PRO A 48 4.88 4.44 9.47
CA PRO A 48 5.75 5.61 9.08
C PRO A 48 6.19 5.77 7.54
N TYR A 49 6.49 6.98 6.99
CA TYR A 49 6.89 7.28 5.55
C TYR A 49 7.49 8.71 5.29
N ALA A 50 8.28 8.95 4.21
CA ALA A 50 8.82 10.30 3.88
C ALA A 50 9.23 10.70 2.41
N ALA A 51 9.78 9.82 1.56
CA ALA A 51 10.55 10.24 0.35
C ALA A 51 9.78 10.44 -0.99
N LEU A 52 8.49 10.14 -1.02
CA LEU A 52 7.59 10.16 -2.18
C LEU A 52 6.43 11.15 -2.01
N GLU A 53 6.35 11.89 -0.90
CA GLU A 53 5.19 12.72 -0.50
C GLU A 53 4.63 13.59 -1.64
N ALA A 54 5.50 14.34 -2.31
CA ALA A 54 5.17 15.24 -3.43
C ALA A 54 4.65 14.53 -4.70
N GLN A 55 4.58 13.20 -4.71
CA GLN A 55 4.08 12.35 -5.80
C GLN A 55 2.88 11.48 -5.38
N ILE A 56 2.48 11.52 -4.11
CA ILE A 56 1.30 10.82 -3.59
C ILE A 56 0.10 11.76 -3.67
N ARG A 57 -0.96 11.31 -4.35
CA ARG A 57 -2.25 12.01 -4.44
C ARG A 57 -3.34 11.11 -3.88
N TRP A 58 -4.28 11.74 -3.17
CA TRP A 58 -5.45 11.07 -2.60
C TRP A 58 -6.63 11.28 -3.55
N ASP A 59 -7.22 10.20 -4.06
CA ASP A 59 -8.39 10.27 -4.95
C ASP A 59 -9.60 9.58 -4.35
N ASP A 60 -10.74 10.28 -4.40
CA ASP A 60 -12.04 9.79 -3.96
C ASP A 60 -12.63 8.80 -4.99
N LEU A 61 -12.88 7.57 -4.55
CA LEU A 61 -13.58 6.58 -5.38
C LEU A 61 -15.10 6.83 -5.41
N PRO A 62 -15.76 6.66 -6.57
CA PRO A 62 -17.20 6.79 -6.67
C PRO A 62 -17.93 5.78 -5.77
N ALA A 63 -19.18 6.09 -5.41
CA ALA A 63 -20.00 5.35 -4.45
C ALA A 63 -19.40 5.24 -3.02
N GLY A 64 -18.43 6.10 -2.66
CA GLY A 64 -17.99 6.29 -1.27
C GLY A 64 -17.04 5.22 -0.74
N ALA A 65 -16.48 4.38 -1.62
CA ALA A 65 -15.60 3.26 -1.28
C ALA A 65 -14.33 3.66 -0.50
N GLY A 66 -13.87 4.92 -0.63
CA GLY A 66 -12.76 5.47 0.14
C GLY A 66 -12.05 6.61 -0.61
N CYS A 67 -11.02 7.14 0.04
CA CYS A 67 -10.06 8.05 -0.55
C CYS A 67 -8.69 7.39 -0.35
N PHE A 68 -8.01 7.04 -1.43
CA PHE A 68 -6.83 6.16 -1.39
C PHE A 68 -5.57 6.87 -1.93
N PRO A 69 -4.38 6.57 -1.39
CA PRO A 69 -3.13 7.13 -1.87
C PRO A 69 -2.69 6.42 -3.16
N HIS A 70 -2.46 7.21 -4.20
CA HIS A 70 -1.91 6.78 -5.48
C HIS A 70 -0.58 7.48 -5.71
N LEU A 71 0.47 6.71 -6.04
CA LEU A 71 1.77 7.25 -6.40
C LEU A 71 1.88 7.49 -7.91
N TYR A 72 2.20 8.73 -8.29
CA TYR A 72 2.36 9.18 -9.67
C TYR A 72 3.82 9.49 -10.01
N GLY A 73 4.16 9.49 -11.30
CA GLY A 73 5.41 10.05 -11.83
C GLY A 73 6.68 9.20 -11.64
N ARG A 74 6.73 8.29 -10.65
CA ARG A 74 7.81 7.31 -10.49
C ARG A 74 7.32 5.99 -9.90
N ASN A 75 8.20 4.99 -9.95
CA ASN A 75 8.05 3.72 -9.24
C ASN A 75 8.66 3.79 -7.83
N PHE A 76 8.30 2.83 -6.98
CA PHE A 76 8.94 2.56 -5.69
C PHE A 76 9.90 1.37 -5.81
N GLY A 77 10.86 1.24 -4.90
CA GLY A 77 11.76 0.09 -4.85
C GLY A 77 12.47 -0.06 -3.50
N ALA A 78 13.59 -0.78 -3.48
CA ALA A 78 14.35 -1.10 -2.27
C ALA A 78 14.86 0.11 -1.45
N ALA A 79 14.81 1.32 -2.01
CA ALA A 79 15.15 2.56 -1.30
C ALA A 79 13.92 3.25 -0.64
N ASP A 80 12.70 2.82 -0.96
CA ASP A 80 11.44 3.39 -0.45
C ASP A 80 10.66 2.39 0.43
N VAL A 81 11.17 1.16 0.64
CA VAL A 81 10.55 0.08 1.42
C VAL A 81 11.35 -0.17 2.69
N GLU A 82 10.70 0.01 3.84
CA GLU A 82 11.29 -0.19 5.17
C GLU A 82 11.29 -1.69 5.58
N ASP A 83 10.16 -2.39 5.42
CA ASP A 83 9.99 -3.81 5.75
C ASP A 83 8.92 -4.48 4.85
N ALA A 84 8.87 -5.82 4.84
CA ALA A 84 7.88 -6.60 4.09
C ALA A 84 7.46 -7.88 4.84
N ARG A 85 6.16 -8.02 5.10
CA ARG A 85 5.59 -9.13 5.87
C ARG A 85 4.53 -9.92 5.12
N GLY A 86 4.66 -11.25 5.12
CA GLY A 86 3.68 -12.16 4.55
C GLY A 86 2.52 -12.47 5.51
N PHE A 87 1.30 -12.45 4.99
CA PHE A 87 0.09 -12.85 5.70
C PHE A 87 -0.58 -14.03 4.98
N VAL A 88 -1.01 -15.04 5.74
CA VAL A 88 -1.68 -16.24 5.20
C VAL A 88 -3.06 -16.36 5.82
N ARG A 89 -4.09 -16.45 4.98
CA ARG A 89 -5.43 -16.81 5.43
C ARG A 89 -5.51 -18.33 5.61
N SER A 90 -5.53 -18.77 6.86
CA SER A 90 -5.61 -20.18 7.26
C SER A 90 -6.90 -20.88 6.84
N ASP A 91 -8.02 -20.14 6.83
CA ASP A 91 -9.37 -20.70 6.69
C ASP A 91 -10.14 -19.95 5.59
N GLU A 92 -10.71 -20.66 4.62
CA GLU A 92 -11.35 -20.05 3.44
C GLU A 92 -12.51 -19.10 3.78
N GLY A 93 -13.15 -19.30 4.93
CA GLY A 93 -14.26 -18.49 5.43
C GLY A 93 -13.86 -17.19 6.14
N ARG A 94 -12.58 -16.98 6.50
CA ARG A 94 -12.15 -15.73 7.17
C ARG A 94 -12.07 -14.56 6.18
N ALA A 95 -12.45 -13.37 6.62
CA ALA A 95 -12.24 -12.14 5.88
C ALA A 95 -10.80 -11.63 6.08
N TRP A 96 -10.24 -10.93 5.09
CA TRP A 96 -8.92 -10.30 5.22
C TRP A 96 -8.87 -9.26 6.34
N SER A 97 -9.99 -8.59 6.64
CA SER A 97 -10.13 -7.72 7.81
C SER A 97 -9.88 -8.44 9.14
N GLU A 98 -10.14 -9.75 9.24
CA GLU A 98 -9.86 -10.57 10.43
C GLU A 98 -8.45 -11.19 10.44
N VAL A 99 -7.69 -11.04 9.34
CA VAL A 99 -6.29 -11.48 9.22
C VAL A 99 -5.34 -10.30 9.45
N LEU A 100 -5.76 -9.09 9.05
CA LEU A 100 -4.98 -7.85 9.13
C LEU A 100 -5.38 -6.99 10.35
N GLY A 101 -6.67 -6.95 10.71
CA GLY A 101 -7.21 -6.12 11.79
C GLY A 101 -6.85 -6.61 13.19
N GLY A 102 -5.62 -6.33 13.62
CA GLY A 102 -5.11 -6.68 14.94
C GLY A 102 -3.60 -6.97 15.00
N ASP A 103 -2.87 -6.91 13.88
CA ASP A 103 -1.41 -7.07 13.89
C ASP A 103 -0.69 -5.74 14.14
N ALA A 104 0.20 -5.72 15.14
CA ALA A 104 0.95 -4.53 15.55
C ALA A 104 1.98 -4.04 14.51
N TRP A 105 2.20 -4.78 13.41
CA TRP A 105 2.98 -4.33 12.24
C TRP A 105 2.15 -3.50 11.24
N LEU A 106 0.83 -3.46 11.44
CA LEU A 106 -0.15 -2.64 10.74
C LEU A 106 -0.72 -1.57 11.68
N SER A 107 0.11 -1.01 12.56
CA SER A 107 -0.27 0.03 13.54
C SER A 107 0.59 1.28 13.38
#